data_AF-A0A845QH23-F1
#
_entry.id   AF-A0A845QH23-F1
#
_cell.length_a   1.000
_cell.length_b   1.000
_cell.length_c   1.000
_cell.angle_alpha   90.00
_cell.angle_beta   90.00
_cell.angle_gamma   90.00
#
_symmetry.space_group_name_H-M   'P 1'
#
loop_
_entity.id
_entity.type
_entity.pdbx_description
1 polymer ?
#
loop_
_entity_poly.entity_id
_entity_poly.type
_entity_poly.pdbx_seq_one_letter_code
_entity_poly.pdbx_strand_id
1 'polypeptide(L)'
;MYKARRKLLIWFNRFIALRFMEVNGYLPSRVRVFTDDSGEFRPAILKEAMNLELDGLDREKVYGYLEEQNNEELYKYLLLTQCNALNKCLPYMFEKIDNYTELLFPSGLLKADSVIGRMISEIPEEDWTDQVQIIGWLYQYYNSELKDNTFAKLKKNTKISKDRIPAATQLFTPNWIVRYMVENSLGRLWLEGHPNDSLKAEWKYYLEEAEQEPEVEAQLLEIRREYQNIKPEEIKVIDPCMGSGHILVAAFDVLMKIYTSCGWSE
;
A
#
# COMPACT_ATOMS: atom_id res chain seq x y z
N MET A 1 -0.60 22.43 -16.50
CA MET A 1 -1.46 21.25 -16.26
C MET A 1 -0.69 20.05 -15.68
N TYR A 2 0.38 19.55 -16.33
CA TYR A 2 1.15 18.38 -15.83
C TYR A 2 1.77 18.56 -14.43
N LYS A 3 2.41 19.71 -14.15
CA LYS A 3 2.99 20.03 -12.82
C LYS A 3 1.94 20.06 -11.70
N ALA A 4 0.75 20.60 -11.97
CA ALA A 4 -0.33 20.67 -10.98
C ALA A 4 -0.89 19.27 -10.67
N ARG A 5 -1.11 18.45 -11.71
CA ARG A 5 -1.57 17.06 -11.55
C ARG A 5 -0.57 16.21 -10.78
N ARG A 6 0.73 16.38 -11.03
CA ARG A 6 1.80 15.72 -10.23
C ARG A 6 1.74 16.13 -8.76
N LYS A 7 1.58 17.43 -8.46
CA LYS A 7 1.49 17.91 -7.07
C LYS A 7 0.24 17.39 -6.34
N LEU A 8 -0.90 17.30 -7.02
CA LEU A 8 -2.11 16.70 -6.46
C LEU A 8 -1.91 15.22 -6.15
N LEU A 9 -1.25 14.47 -7.04
CA LEU A 9 -0.93 13.06 -6.81
C LEU A 9 0.01 12.86 -5.61
N ILE A 10 0.98 13.77 -5.40
CA ILE A 10 1.87 13.72 -4.22
C ILE A 10 1.06 13.84 -2.93
N TRP A 11 0.14 14.81 -2.84
CA TRP A 11 -0.70 14.98 -1.65
C TRP A 11 -1.68 13.83 -1.45
N PHE A 12 -2.29 13.34 -2.53
CA PHE A 12 -3.13 12.14 -2.48
C PHE A 12 -2.37 10.96 -1.88
N ASN A 13 -1.17 10.65 -2.38
CA ASN A 13 -0.34 9.56 -1.86
C ASN A 13 0.04 9.77 -0.39
N ARG A 14 0.37 11.01 0.01
CA ARG A 14 0.71 11.33 1.41
C ARG A 14 -0.46 11.20 2.35
N PHE A 15 -1.66 11.65 1.97
CA PHE A 15 -2.85 11.49 2.81
C PHE A 15 -3.23 10.03 2.99
N ILE A 16 -3.15 9.23 1.91
CA ILE A 16 -3.37 7.78 1.99
C ILE A 16 -2.35 7.13 2.90
N ALA A 17 -1.06 7.43 2.73
CA ALA A 17 -0.01 6.88 3.57
C ALA A 17 -0.19 7.26 5.04
N LEU A 18 -0.48 8.53 5.33
CA LEU A 18 -0.72 8.99 6.70
C LEU A 18 -1.95 8.33 7.32
N ARG A 19 -3.05 8.17 6.57
CA ARG A 19 -4.28 7.53 7.07
C ARG A 19 -4.05 6.06 7.34
N PHE A 20 -3.35 5.39 6.42
CA PHE A 20 -2.94 4.00 6.61
C PHE A 20 -2.07 3.82 7.85
N MET A 21 -1.05 4.67 8.02
CA MET A 21 -0.18 4.63 9.20
C MET A 21 -0.91 4.97 10.49
N GLU A 22 -1.86 5.90 10.45
CA GLU A 22 -2.70 6.29 11.58
C GLU A 22 -3.58 5.14 12.06
N VAL A 23 -4.31 4.49 11.15
CA VAL A 23 -5.23 3.41 11.51
C VAL A 23 -4.48 2.20 12.06
N ASN A 24 -3.32 1.89 11.48
CA ASN A 24 -2.52 0.73 11.88
C ASN A 24 -1.48 1.03 12.97
N GLY A 25 -1.45 2.25 13.54
CA GLY A 25 -0.54 2.61 14.62
C GLY A 25 0.95 2.67 14.23
N TYR A 26 1.24 2.89 12.95
CA TYR A 26 2.60 2.96 12.41
C TYR A 26 3.22 4.36 12.45
N LEU A 27 2.46 5.38 12.87
CA LEU A 27 3.01 6.72 13.10
C LEU A 27 4.00 6.70 14.28
N PRO A 28 5.22 7.25 14.14
CA PRO A 28 6.21 7.23 15.22
C PRO A 28 5.73 7.88 16.53
N SER A 29 4.98 8.98 16.44
CA SER A 29 4.39 9.67 17.60
C SER A 29 3.19 8.93 18.20
N ARG A 30 2.60 7.98 17.46
CA ARG A 30 1.31 7.33 17.72
C ARG A 30 0.11 8.29 17.84
N VAL A 31 0.31 9.58 17.61
CA VAL A 31 -0.75 10.58 17.61
C VAL A 31 -1.44 10.56 16.24
N ARG A 32 -2.76 10.40 16.24
CA ARG A 32 -3.57 10.40 15.02
C ARG A 32 -3.55 11.78 14.34
N VAL A 33 -3.27 11.79 13.05
CA VAL A 33 -3.10 13.00 12.22
C VAL A 33 -4.44 13.56 11.75
N PHE A 34 -5.43 12.70 11.52
CA PHE A 34 -6.71 13.03 10.90
C PHE A 34 -7.89 12.82 11.83
N THR A 35 -7.89 11.73 12.58
CA THR A 35 -9.02 11.34 13.45
C THR A 35 -8.67 11.45 14.92
N ASP A 36 -9.68 11.32 15.79
CA ASP A 36 -9.48 11.04 17.21
C ASP A 36 -9.50 9.52 17.49
N ASP A 37 -9.43 9.14 18.76
CA ASP A 37 -9.45 7.73 19.20
C ASP A 37 -10.78 7.02 18.89
N SER A 38 -11.85 7.77 18.60
CA SER A 38 -13.15 7.22 18.19
C SER A 38 -13.28 7.05 16.68
N GLY A 39 -12.26 7.46 15.91
CA GLY A 39 -12.29 7.43 14.44
C GLY A 39 -13.06 8.60 13.82
N GLU A 40 -13.56 9.55 14.62
CA GLU A 40 -14.23 10.74 14.09
C GLU A 40 -13.20 11.71 13.49
N PHE A 41 -13.60 12.49 12.47
CA PHE A 41 -12.75 13.50 11.85
C PHE A 41 -12.49 14.69 12.79
N ARG A 42 -11.59 14.47 13.75
CA ARG A 42 -11.13 15.40 14.77
C ARG A 42 -9.63 15.18 14.98
N PRO A 43 -8.76 15.84 14.20
CA PRO A 43 -7.32 15.59 14.21
C PRO A 43 -6.70 15.62 15.62
N ALA A 44 -6.36 14.47 16.19
CA ALA A 44 -5.77 14.39 17.53
C ALA A 44 -4.44 15.16 17.63
N ILE A 45 -3.70 15.26 16.51
CA ILE A 45 -2.46 16.04 16.38
C ILE A 45 -2.62 17.51 16.76
N LEU A 46 -3.81 18.10 16.60
CA LEU A 46 -4.10 19.47 17.04
C LEU A 46 -4.20 19.57 18.56
N LYS A 47 -4.87 18.59 19.19
CA LYS A 47 -5.03 18.54 20.65
C LYS A 47 -3.70 18.28 21.35
N GLU A 48 -2.88 17.39 20.78
CA GLU A 48 -1.58 17.01 21.32
C GLU A 48 -0.43 17.90 20.84
N ALA A 49 -0.70 19.00 20.12
CA ALA A 49 0.32 19.82 19.46
C ALA A 49 1.47 20.27 20.40
N MET A 50 1.17 20.55 21.67
CA MET A 50 2.16 20.96 22.68
C MET A 50 3.02 19.80 23.22
N ASN A 51 2.49 18.58 23.19
CA ASN A 51 3.15 17.36 23.70
C ASN A 51 3.81 16.57 22.58
N LEU A 52 3.64 16.99 21.33
CA LEU A 52 4.06 16.25 20.16
C LEU A 52 5.59 16.26 20.02
N GLU A 53 6.19 15.08 19.94
CA GLU A 53 7.61 14.91 19.67
C GLU A 53 7.80 14.53 18.19
N LEU A 54 8.03 15.53 17.35
CA LEU A 54 8.37 15.35 15.94
C LEU A 54 9.69 16.04 15.61
N ASP A 55 10.51 15.35 14.83
CA ASP A 55 11.72 15.93 14.25
C ASP A 55 11.40 17.18 13.42
N GLY A 56 12.02 18.31 13.77
CA GLY A 56 11.82 19.59 13.09
C GLY A 56 10.62 20.40 13.56
N LEU A 57 9.93 19.97 14.63
CA LEU A 57 8.87 20.75 15.28
C LEU A 57 9.45 21.94 16.06
N ASP A 58 8.92 23.13 15.77
CA ASP A 58 9.25 24.40 16.38
C ASP A 58 8.12 24.77 17.35
N ARG A 59 8.40 24.65 18.65
CA ARG A 59 7.41 24.87 19.72
C ARG A 59 6.96 26.33 19.81
N GLU A 60 7.80 27.29 19.42
CA GLU A 60 7.41 28.71 19.45
C GLU A 60 6.37 28.99 18.37
N LYS A 61 6.51 28.39 17.17
CA LYS A 61 5.49 28.48 16.12
C LYS A 61 4.17 27.83 16.52
N VAL A 62 4.22 26.64 17.13
CA VAL A 62 3.02 25.97 17.63
C VAL A 62 2.30 26.86 18.64
N TYR A 63 3.03 27.42 19.60
CA TYR A 63 2.48 28.32 20.60
C TYR A 63 1.83 29.57 19.96
N GLY A 64 2.52 30.21 19.01
CA GLY A 64 1.98 31.37 18.30
C GLY A 64 0.66 31.07 17.58
N TYR A 65 0.57 29.95 16.86
CA TYR A 65 -0.69 29.57 16.21
C TYR A 65 -1.81 29.24 17.20
N LEU A 66 -1.49 28.69 18.37
CA LEU A 66 -2.48 28.41 19.42
C LEU A 66 -3.00 29.70 20.07
N GLU A 67 -2.13 30.67 20.36
CA GLU A 67 -2.55 31.99 20.88
C GLU A 67 -3.46 32.73 19.90
N GLU A 68 -3.13 32.67 18.61
CA GLU A 68 -3.94 33.27 17.54
C GLU A 68 -5.23 32.48 17.24
N GLN A 69 -5.42 31.31 17.85
CA GLN A 69 -6.50 30.35 17.53
C GLN A 69 -6.54 29.97 16.04
N ASN A 70 -5.38 29.97 15.38
CA ASN A 70 -5.24 29.74 13.95
C ASN A 70 -5.08 28.24 13.64
N ASN A 71 -6.16 27.48 13.85
CA ASN A 71 -6.15 26.02 13.71
C ASN A 71 -5.80 25.54 12.30
N GLU A 72 -6.15 26.27 11.24
CA GLU A 72 -5.83 25.88 9.86
C GLU A 72 -4.32 25.95 9.59
N GLU A 73 -3.65 27.05 9.96
CA GLU A 73 -2.20 27.14 9.77
C GLU A 73 -1.43 26.26 10.75
N LEU A 74 -1.92 26.08 11.99
CA LEU A 74 -1.36 25.09 12.92
C LEU A 74 -1.42 23.69 12.32
N TYR A 75 -2.59 23.27 11.83
CA TYR A 75 -2.78 21.94 11.27
C TYR A 75 -1.87 21.70 10.06
N LYS A 76 -1.81 22.67 9.15
CA LYS A 76 -0.91 22.65 8.00
C LYS A 76 0.56 22.55 8.41
N TYR A 77 0.98 23.33 9.41
CA TYR A 77 2.33 23.29 9.94
C TYR A 77 2.67 21.90 10.52
N LEU A 78 1.81 21.34 11.37
CA LEU A 78 1.98 20.02 11.96
C LEU A 78 2.04 18.92 10.89
N LEU A 79 1.16 18.98 9.89
CA LEU A 79 1.11 18.00 8.80
C LEU A 79 2.39 18.02 7.95
N LEU A 80 2.93 19.21 7.66
CA LEU A 80 4.20 19.37 6.94
C LEU A 80 5.38 18.86 7.77
N THR A 81 5.41 19.17 9.06
CA THR A 81 6.43 18.68 9.99
C THR A 81 6.39 17.15 10.10
N GLN A 82 5.20 16.56 10.23
CA GLN A 82 5.00 15.11 10.23
C GLN A 82 5.52 14.47 8.93
N CYS A 83 5.19 15.04 7.77
CA CYS A 83 5.72 14.56 6.49
C CYS A 83 7.25 14.65 6.45
N ASN A 84 7.83 15.78 6.86
CA ASN A 84 9.29 15.97 6.86
C ASN A 84 10.00 15.02 7.84
N ALA A 85 9.40 14.70 8.99
CA ALA A 85 9.92 13.71 9.92
C ALA A 85 9.91 12.30 9.30
N LEU A 86 8.82 11.93 8.62
CA LEU A 86 8.69 10.64 7.92
C LEU A 86 9.63 10.49 6.72
N ASN A 87 10.24 11.56 6.21
CA ASN A 87 11.28 11.48 5.19
C ASN A 87 12.44 10.56 5.61
N LYS A 88 12.77 10.50 6.91
CA LYS A 88 13.88 9.69 7.43
C LYS A 88 13.68 8.19 7.17
N CYS A 89 12.45 7.70 7.34
CA CYS A 89 12.11 6.27 7.17
C CYS A 89 11.53 5.96 5.78
N LEU A 90 10.84 6.91 5.14
CA LEU A 90 10.15 6.74 3.87
C LEU A 90 10.48 7.89 2.89
N PRO A 91 11.74 8.04 2.46
CA PRO A 91 12.24 9.22 1.75
C PRO A 91 11.56 9.45 0.40
N TYR A 92 11.15 8.38 -0.29
CA TYR A 92 10.48 8.47 -1.60
C TYR A 92 8.99 8.86 -1.49
N MET A 93 8.32 8.50 -0.39
CA MET A 93 6.91 8.87 -0.16
C MET A 93 6.81 10.30 0.37
N PHE A 94 7.69 10.63 1.31
CA PHE A 94 7.71 11.90 2.01
C PHE A 94 8.95 12.70 1.66
N GLU A 95 9.15 13.02 0.38
CA GLU A 95 10.21 13.95 -0.06
C GLU A 95 10.17 15.26 0.75
N LYS A 96 11.35 15.72 1.22
CA LYS A 96 11.46 16.95 2.03
C LYS A 96 10.82 18.13 1.34
N ILE A 97 10.08 18.91 2.13
CA ILE A 97 9.38 20.11 1.68
C ILE A 97 10.11 21.31 2.27
N ASP A 98 11.05 21.87 1.50
CA ASP A 98 11.89 22.98 1.95
C ASP A 98 11.15 24.33 1.94
N ASN A 99 10.14 24.49 1.07
CA ASN A 99 9.36 25.73 0.96
C ASN A 99 7.85 25.45 0.82
N TYR A 100 7.05 25.99 1.74
CA TYR A 100 5.59 25.92 1.74
C TYR A 100 4.96 26.56 0.49
N THR A 101 5.70 27.43 -0.22
CA THR A 101 5.30 28.08 -1.48
C THR A 101 5.53 27.20 -2.71
N GLU A 102 6.34 26.14 -2.62
CA GLU A 102 6.65 25.28 -3.76
C GLU A 102 5.63 24.15 -3.94
N LEU A 103 4.78 23.91 -2.94
CA LEU A 103 3.75 22.89 -2.99
C LEU A 103 2.36 23.55 -3.03
N LEU A 104 1.51 23.09 -3.94
CA LEU A 104 0.08 23.42 -3.90
C LEU A 104 -0.51 22.68 -2.69
N PHE A 105 -0.34 23.22 -1.49
CA PHE A 105 -0.94 22.69 -0.28
C PHE A 105 -2.46 22.93 -0.35
N PRO A 106 -3.32 21.91 -0.21
CA PRO A 106 -4.77 22.12 -0.23
C PRO A 106 -5.21 22.99 0.95
N SER A 107 -6.02 24.01 0.69
CA SER A 107 -6.58 24.88 1.74
C SER A 107 -7.87 24.30 2.32
N GLY A 108 -8.18 24.62 3.58
CA GLY A 108 -9.46 24.26 4.22
C GLY A 108 -9.55 22.77 4.52
N LEU A 109 -8.44 22.17 4.95
CA LEU A 109 -8.36 20.74 5.21
C LEU A 109 -9.17 20.30 6.42
N LEU A 110 -9.52 21.22 7.35
CA LEU A 110 -10.33 20.89 8.52
C LEU A 110 -11.84 20.89 8.22
N LYS A 111 -12.25 21.25 7.00
CA LYS A 111 -13.67 21.21 6.61
C LYS A 111 -14.12 19.78 6.36
N ALA A 112 -15.37 19.48 6.70
CA ALA A 112 -15.97 18.16 6.50
C ALA A 112 -16.02 17.76 5.01
N ASP A 113 -16.17 18.72 4.09
CA ASP A 113 -16.21 18.48 2.64
C ASP A 113 -14.82 18.48 1.98
N SER A 114 -13.75 18.67 2.76
CA SER A 114 -12.37 18.59 2.29
C SER A 114 -12.02 17.17 1.81
N VAL A 115 -10.91 17.03 1.11
CA VAL A 115 -10.43 15.71 0.65
C VAL A 115 -10.17 14.75 1.83
N ILE A 116 -9.69 15.26 2.97
CA ILE A 116 -9.46 14.46 4.18
C ILE A 116 -10.79 14.11 4.85
N GLY A 117 -11.69 15.09 4.98
CA GLY A 117 -13.01 14.88 5.57
C GLY A 117 -13.81 13.82 4.81
N ARG A 118 -13.85 13.91 3.47
CA ARG A 118 -14.49 12.91 2.61
C ARG A 118 -13.82 11.54 2.70
N MET A 119 -12.48 11.49 2.70
CA MET A 119 -11.74 10.23 2.85
C MET A 119 -12.14 9.49 4.13
N ILE A 120 -12.38 10.20 5.23
CA ILE A 120 -12.77 9.61 6.51
C ILE A 120 -14.26 9.26 6.55
N SER A 121 -15.13 10.09 5.96
CA SER A 121 -16.58 9.85 5.99
C SER A 121 -17.06 8.82 4.97
N GLU A 122 -16.38 8.70 3.83
CA GLU A 122 -16.80 7.85 2.71
C GLU A 122 -16.10 6.48 2.68
N ILE A 123 -14.96 6.33 3.37
CA ILE A 123 -14.19 5.09 3.43
C ILE A 123 -14.17 4.59 4.88
N PRO A 124 -14.85 3.46 5.18
CA PRO A 124 -14.85 2.87 6.51
C PRO A 124 -13.43 2.62 7.05
N GLU A 125 -13.24 2.77 8.36
CA GLU A 125 -11.92 2.63 8.98
C GLU A 125 -11.37 1.21 8.84
N GLU A 126 -12.25 0.20 8.90
CA GLU A 126 -11.88 -1.21 8.73
C GLU A 126 -11.21 -1.50 7.38
N ASP A 127 -11.56 -0.79 6.31
CA ASP A 127 -10.96 -0.98 5.00
C ASP A 127 -9.47 -0.60 4.99
N TRP A 128 -9.03 0.26 5.92
CA TRP A 128 -7.63 0.66 6.07
C TRP A 128 -6.77 -0.38 6.79
N THR A 129 -7.39 -1.43 7.36
CA THR A 129 -6.67 -2.53 8.02
C THR A 129 -6.25 -3.63 7.02
N ASP A 130 -6.89 -3.69 5.84
CA ASP A 130 -6.49 -4.59 4.75
C ASP A 130 -5.33 -3.98 3.97
N GLN A 131 -4.11 -4.34 4.39
CA GLN A 131 -2.88 -3.61 4.10
C GLN A 131 -2.60 -3.31 2.62
N VAL A 132 -3.04 -4.17 1.70
CA VAL A 132 -2.67 -4.06 0.28
C VAL A 132 -3.85 -3.69 -0.61
N GLN A 133 -5.06 -4.12 -0.27
CA GLN A 133 -6.20 -3.95 -1.16
C GLN A 133 -6.67 -2.51 -1.25
N ILE A 134 -6.79 -1.80 -0.13
CA ILE A 134 -7.28 -0.42 -0.12
C ILE A 134 -6.40 0.52 -0.95
N ILE A 135 -5.08 0.39 -0.84
CA ILE A 135 -4.11 1.19 -1.60
C ILE A 135 -4.25 0.91 -3.10
N GLY A 136 -4.42 -0.36 -3.48
CA GLY A 136 -4.66 -0.78 -4.85
C GLY A 136 -5.95 -0.20 -5.44
N TRP A 137 -7.05 -0.28 -4.68
CA TRP A 137 -8.34 0.28 -5.09
C TRP A 137 -8.28 1.79 -5.24
N LEU A 138 -7.71 2.51 -4.27
CA LEU A 138 -7.57 3.97 -4.32
C LEU A 138 -6.80 4.43 -5.56
N TYR A 139 -5.70 3.75 -5.90
CA TYR A 139 -4.93 4.08 -7.10
C TYR A 139 -5.70 3.78 -8.40
N GLN A 140 -6.45 2.67 -8.43
CA GLN A 140 -7.29 2.31 -9.57
C GLN A 140 -8.44 3.32 -9.77
N TYR A 141 -9.11 3.73 -8.68
CA TYR A 141 -10.21 4.69 -8.73
C TYR A 141 -9.74 6.09 -9.09
N TYR A 142 -8.57 6.53 -8.61
CA TYR A 142 -7.97 7.81 -8.98
C TYR A 142 -7.82 7.98 -10.50
N ASN A 143 -7.58 6.87 -11.22
CA ASN A 143 -7.39 6.87 -12.67
C ASN A 143 -8.62 6.38 -13.45
N SER A 144 -9.76 6.12 -12.80
CA SER A 144 -10.94 5.47 -13.39
C SER A 144 -11.47 6.20 -14.63
N GLU A 145 -11.72 7.51 -14.56
CA GLU A 145 -12.21 8.28 -15.71
C GLU A 145 -11.24 8.24 -16.90
N LEU A 146 -9.93 8.38 -16.63
CA LEU A 146 -8.89 8.34 -17.67
C LEU A 146 -8.79 6.93 -18.27
N LYS A 147 -8.91 5.89 -17.43
CA LYS A 147 -8.93 4.49 -17.81
C LYS A 147 -10.14 4.22 -18.71
N ASP A 148 -11.35 4.52 -18.26
CA ASP A 148 -12.58 4.30 -19.02
C ASP A 148 -12.57 5.04 -20.35
N ASN A 149 -12.13 6.30 -20.36
CA ASN A 149 -11.98 7.07 -21.59
C ASN A 149 -10.94 6.46 -22.54
N THR A 150 -9.88 5.85 -22.01
CA THR A 150 -8.83 5.19 -22.80
C THR A 150 -9.32 3.85 -23.35
N PHE A 151 -9.99 3.03 -22.54
CA PHE A 151 -10.61 1.78 -22.99
C PHE A 151 -11.71 2.03 -24.03
N ALA A 152 -12.50 3.09 -23.90
CA ALA A 152 -13.48 3.49 -24.91
C ALA A 152 -12.82 3.85 -26.25
N LYS A 153 -11.64 4.47 -26.25
CA LYS A 153 -10.85 4.74 -27.47
C LYS A 153 -10.26 3.46 -28.07
N LEU A 154 -9.75 2.56 -27.24
CA LEU A 154 -9.23 1.25 -27.68
C LEU A 154 -10.31 0.40 -28.35
N LYS A 155 -11.53 0.35 -27.78
CA LYS A 155 -12.69 -0.31 -28.40
C LYS A 155 -13.06 0.25 -29.78
N LYS A 156 -12.70 1.51 -30.05
CA LYS A 156 -12.87 2.18 -31.34
C LYS A 156 -11.63 2.08 -32.24
N ASN A 157 -10.68 1.18 -31.94
CA ASN A 157 -9.40 1.01 -32.64
C ASN A 157 -8.59 2.31 -32.80
N THR A 158 -8.78 3.27 -31.90
CA THR A 158 -8.04 4.54 -31.93
C THR A 158 -6.69 4.34 -31.27
N LYS A 159 -5.60 4.71 -31.97
CA LYS A 159 -4.25 4.67 -31.42
C LYS A 159 -4.17 5.55 -30.16
N ILE A 160 -3.73 4.96 -29.05
CA ILE A 160 -3.55 5.68 -27.80
C ILE A 160 -2.23 6.46 -27.82
N SER A 161 -2.26 7.67 -27.25
CA SER A 161 -1.09 8.52 -27.08
C SER A 161 -0.24 8.05 -25.90
N LYS A 162 1.04 8.45 -25.86
CA LYS A 162 2.00 8.02 -24.82
C LYS A 162 1.52 8.31 -23.39
N ASP A 163 0.84 9.44 -23.19
CA ASP A 163 0.26 9.87 -21.91
C ASP A 163 -0.91 8.99 -21.42
N ARG A 164 -1.49 8.16 -22.29
CA ARG A 164 -2.62 7.27 -21.97
C ARG A 164 -2.22 5.81 -21.76
N ILE A 165 -0.97 5.46 -22.09
CA ILE A 165 -0.45 4.09 -21.87
C ILE A 165 -0.62 3.67 -20.41
N PRO A 166 -0.24 4.49 -19.40
CA PRO A 166 -0.36 4.07 -18.00
C PRO A 166 -1.80 3.72 -17.60
N ALA A 167 -2.79 4.47 -18.10
CA ALA A 167 -4.20 4.21 -17.81
C ALA A 167 -4.71 2.88 -18.41
N ALA A 168 -4.08 2.40 -19.48
CA ALA A 168 -4.41 1.11 -20.09
C ALA A 168 -3.64 -0.07 -19.48
N THR A 169 -2.46 0.17 -18.91
CA THR A 169 -1.54 -0.90 -18.48
C THR A 169 -1.38 -1.05 -16.97
N GLN A 170 -1.66 0.00 -16.18
CA GLN A 170 -1.59 -0.06 -14.72
C GLN A 170 -2.90 -0.63 -14.16
N LEU A 171 -2.99 -1.95 -14.16
CA LEU A 171 -4.13 -2.69 -13.63
C LEU A 171 -3.76 -3.28 -12.27
N PHE A 172 -4.64 -3.10 -11.29
CA PHE A 172 -4.50 -3.76 -10.00
C PHE A 172 -4.92 -5.23 -10.14
N THR A 173 -4.12 -6.13 -9.59
CA THR A 173 -4.41 -7.58 -9.54
C THR A 173 -5.23 -7.88 -8.28
N PRO A 174 -6.50 -8.32 -8.40
CA PRO A 174 -7.32 -8.69 -7.24
C PRO A 174 -6.68 -9.79 -6.38
N ASN A 175 -6.93 -9.76 -5.07
CA ASN A 175 -6.29 -10.66 -4.10
C ASN A 175 -6.43 -12.14 -4.45
N TRP A 176 -7.60 -12.59 -4.93
CA TRP A 176 -7.78 -13.99 -5.31
C TRP A 176 -6.87 -14.43 -6.46
N ILE A 177 -6.60 -13.56 -7.45
CA ILE A 177 -5.69 -13.85 -8.55
C ILE A 177 -4.26 -13.91 -8.02
N VAL A 178 -3.90 -12.97 -7.15
CA VAL A 178 -2.57 -12.94 -6.52
C VAL A 178 -2.32 -14.22 -5.72
N ARG A 179 -3.27 -14.60 -4.86
CA ARG A 179 -3.19 -15.84 -4.06
C ARG A 179 -3.11 -17.07 -4.95
N TYR A 180 -3.98 -17.16 -5.97
CA TYR A 180 -3.91 -18.23 -6.96
C TYR A 180 -2.52 -18.32 -7.62
N MET A 181 -1.95 -17.20 -8.07
CA MET A 181 -0.63 -17.20 -8.70
C MET A 181 0.47 -17.66 -7.74
N VAL A 182 0.50 -17.13 -6.52
CA VAL A 182 1.57 -17.43 -5.55
C VAL A 182 1.46 -18.85 -5.00
N GLU A 183 0.26 -19.29 -4.61
CA GLU A 183 0.01 -20.62 -4.06
C GLU A 183 0.35 -21.71 -5.10
N ASN A 184 0.03 -21.49 -6.38
CA ASN A 184 0.32 -22.45 -7.46
C ASN A 184 1.70 -22.26 -8.12
N SER A 185 2.54 -21.34 -7.64
CA SER A 185 3.93 -21.21 -8.09
C SER A 185 4.89 -21.51 -6.95
N LEU A 186 5.03 -20.59 -6.00
CA LEU A 186 5.87 -20.75 -4.81
C LEU A 186 5.38 -21.89 -3.92
N GLY A 187 4.07 -21.95 -3.65
CA GLY A 187 3.51 -23.00 -2.81
C GLY A 187 3.68 -24.39 -3.44
N ARG A 188 3.36 -24.51 -4.73
CA ARG A 188 3.56 -25.74 -5.52
C ARG A 188 5.02 -26.19 -5.56
N LEU A 189 5.96 -25.28 -5.86
CA LEU A 189 7.40 -25.55 -5.81
C LEU A 189 7.80 -26.20 -4.47
N TRP A 190 7.28 -25.66 -3.36
CA TRP A 190 7.57 -26.21 -2.04
C TRP A 190 6.93 -27.58 -1.80
N LEU A 191 5.62 -27.72 -1.99
CA LEU A 191 4.88 -28.96 -1.69
C LEU A 191 5.27 -30.15 -2.56
N GLU A 192 5.71 -29.91 -3.80
CA GLU A 192 6.21 -30.96 -4.69
C GLU A 192 7.50 -31.61 -4.16
N GLY A 193 8.35 -30.84 -3.48
CA GLY A 193 9.53 -31.35 -2.78
C GLY A 193 9.26 -31.74 -1.32
N HIS A 194 8.30 -31.09 -0.66
CA HIS A 194 8.07 -31.20 0.77
C HIS A 194 6.57 -31.43 1.06
N PRO A 195 6.04 -32.64 0.82
CA PRO A 195 4.63 -32.92 1.03
C PRO A 195 4.18 -32.58 2.47
N ASN A 196 3.22 -31.67 2.58
CA ASN A 196 2.70 -31.18 3.85
C ASN A 196 1.21 -30.82 3.72
N ASP A 197 0.32 -31.73 4.10
CA ASP A 197 -1.12 -31.55 3.97
C ASP A 197 -1.67 -30.43 4.87
N SER A 198 -1.07 -30.20 6.05
CA SER A 198 -1.47 -29.09 6.92
C SER A 198 -1.19 -27.73 6.28
N LEU A 199 -0.01 -27.57 5.67
CA LEU A 199 0.37 -26.34 4.98
C LEU A 199 -0.50 -26.14 3.73
N LYS A 200 -0.74 -27.21 2.96
CA LYS A 200 -1.60 -27.19 1.77
C LYS A 200 -3.03 -26.75 2.12
N ALA A 201 -3.58 -27.22 3.24
CA ALA A 201 -4.94 -26.88 3.68
C ALA A 201 -5.14 -25.38 3.96
N GLU A 202 -4.06 -24.63 4.20
CA GLU A 202 -4.11 -23.17 4.38
C GLU A 202 -4.17 -22.37 3.07
N TRP A 203 -3.96 -23.01 1.92
CA TRP A 203 -3.88 -22.38 0.61
C TRP A 203 -5.17 -22.61 -0.18
N LYS A 204 -6.09 -21.66 -0.05
CA LYS A 204 -7.46 -21.74 -0.58
C LYS A 204 -7.54 -21.93 -2.10
N TYR A 205 -6.58 -21.40 -2.84
CA TYR A 205 -6.55 -21.37 -4.30
C TYR A 205 -5.54 -22.34 -4.89
N TYR A 206 -4.87 -23.15 -4.07
CA TYR A 206 -3.99 -24.22 -4.54
C TYR A 206 -4.79 -25.26 -5.34
N LEU A 207 -4.26 -25.66 -6.49
CA LEU A 207 -4.85 -26.65 -7.36
C LEU A 207 -4.13 -27.99 -7.21
N GLU A 208 -4.92 -29.05 -7.03
CA GLU A 208 -4.40 -30.42 -7.12
C GLU A 208 -3.89 -30.70 -8.54
N GLU A 209 -2.91 -31.59 -8.62
CA GLU A 209 -2.36 -32.01 -9.91
C GLU A 209 -3.38 -32.85 -10.68
N ALA A 210 -3.48 -32.61 -11.98
CA ALA A 210 -4.27 -33.46 -12.86
C ALA A 210 -3.48 -34.72 -13.21
N GLU A 211 -4.17 -35.83 -13.49
CA GLU A 211 -3.55 -37.05 -13.99
C GLU A 211 -2.72 -36.77 -15.25
N GLN A 212 -1.49 -37.28 -15.25
CA GLN A 212 -0.53 -37.13 -16.35
C GLN A 212 -0.26 -38.46 -17.03
N GLU A 213 0.17 -38.42 -18.29
CA GLU A 213 0.64 -39.60 -19.01
C GLU A 213 1.89 -40.19 -18.34
N PRO A 214 2.11 -41.52 -18.41
CA PRO A 214 3.21 -42.20 -17.70
C PRO A 214 4.60 -41.61 -17.98
N GLU A 215 4.88 -41.16 -19.22
CA GLU A 215 6.17 -40.55 -19.54
C GLU A 215 6.39 -39.19 -18.85
N VAL A 216 5.31 -38.44 -18.62
CA VAL A 216 5.36 -37.13 -17.92
C VAL A 216 5.52 -37.35 -16.42
N GLU A 217 4.81 -38.33 -15.85
CA GLU A 217 4.93 -38.67 -14.42
C GLU A 217 6.37 -39.07 -14.05
N ALA A 218 7.06 -39.80 -14.93
CA ALA A 218 8.47 -40.15 -14.74
C ALA A 218 9.39 -38.92 -14.69
N GLN A 219 9.12 -37.88 -15.50
CA GLN A 219 9.88 -36.63 -15.48
C GLN A 219 9.59 -35.81 -14.21
N LEU A 220 8.32 -35.73 -13.82
CA LEU A 220 7.90 -35.03 -12.60
C LEU A 220 8.52 -35.66 -11.35
N LEU A 221 8.64 -36.98 -11.30
CA LEU A 221 9.26 -37.66 -10.17
C LEU A 221 10.74 -37.29 -9.99
N GLU A 222 11.48 -37.04 -11.08
CA GLU A 222 12.86 -36.55 -11.00
C GLU A 222 12.92 -35.09 -10.53
N ILE A 223 12.05 -34.22 -11.06
CA ILE A 223 11.93 -32.82 -10.63
C ILE A 223 11.61 -32.73 -9.12
N ARG A 224 10.66 -33.54 -8.64
CA ARG A 224 10.27 -33.59 -7.22
C ARG A 224 11.43 -34.03 -6.32
N ARG A 225 12.31 -34.92 -6.78
CA ARG A 225 13.54 -35.29 -6.05
C ARG A 225 14.54 -34.14 -5.97
N GLU A 226 14.64 -33.32 -7.02
CA GLU A 226 15.47 -32.11 -6.95
C GLU A 226 14.89 -31.13 -5.92
N TYR A 227 13.57 -30.93 -5.92
CA TYR A 227 12.88 -30.01 -5.02
C TYR A 227 12.97 -30.39 -3.54
N GLN A 228 13.06 -31.69 -3.22
CA GLN A 228 13.28 -32.17 -1.84
C GLN A 228 14.54 -31.62 -1.16
N ASN A 229 15.50 -31.14 -1.96
CA ASN A 229 16.76 -30.61 -1.43
C ASN A 229 16.76 -29.07 -1.29
N ILE A 230 15.71 -28.39 -1.78
CA ILE A 230 15.61 -26.93 -1.70
C ILE A 230 15.36 -26.52 -0.25
N LYS A 231 16.18 -25.62 0.27
CA LYS A 231 15.92 -25.01 1.59
C LYS A 231 15.12 -23.72 1.44
N PRO A 232 14.28 -23.34 2.42
CA PRO A 232 13.52 -22.09 2.36
C PRO A 232 14.38 -20.84 2.11
N GLU A 233 15.63 -20.83 2.58
CA GLU A 233 16.60 -19.73 2.44
C GLU A 233 17.18 -19.62 1.03
N GLU A 234 17.04 -20.65 0.21
CA GLU A 234 17.56 -20.69 -1.16
C GLU A 234 16.53 -20.16 -2.17
N ILE A 235 15.25 -20.07 -1.77
CA ILE A 235 14.16 -19.61 -2.61
C ILE A 235 14.30 -18.11 -2.88
N LYS A 236 14.25 -17.74 -4.17
CA LYS A 236 14.28 -16.34 -4.62
C LYS A 236 13.03 -16.04 -5.44
N VAL A 237 12.38 -14.92 -5.12
CA VAL A 237 11.16 -14.46 -5.81
C VAL A 237 11.46 -13.15 -6.52
N ILE A 238 10.94 -13.00 -7.75
CA ILE A 238 11.05 -11.77 -8.54
C ILE A 238 9.71 -11.42 -9.17
N ASP A 239 9.31 -10.15 -9.01
CA ASP A 239 8.23 -9.53 -9.78
C ASP A 239 8.79 -8.25 -10.42
N PRO A 240 9.14 -8.27 -11.73
CA PRO A 240 9.77 -7.14 -12.40
C PRO A 240 8.82 -5.96 -12.65
N CYS A 241 7.52 -6.13 -12.39
CA CYS A 241 6.47 -5.13 -12.63
C CYS A 241 5.56 -4.99 -11.39
N MET A 242 6.15 -5.08 -10.19
CA MET A 242 5.45 -5.30 -8.92
C MET A 242 4.38 -4.26 -8.53
N GLY A 243 4.39 -3.06 -9.11
CA GLY A 243 3.41 -2.02 -8.78
C GLY A 243 3.36 -1.73 -7.27
N SER A 244 2.21 -1.98 -6.63
CA SER A 244 2.04 -1.85 -5.18
C SER A 244 2.68 -2.97 -4.35
N GLY A 245 3.32 -3.95 -5.00
CA GLY A 245 3.96 -5.09 -4.35
C GLY A 245 3.02 -6.21 -3.94
N HIS A 246 1.78 -6.24 -4.43
CA HIS A 246 0.75 -7.20 -3.96
C HIS A 246 1.19 -8.66 -4.09
N ILE A 247 1.83 -9.03 -5.20
CA ILE A 247 2.39 -10.37 -5.40
C ILE A 247 3.53 -10.65 -4.43
N LEU A 248 4.41 -9.66 -4.17
CA LEU A 248 5.53 -9.83 -3.25
C LEU A 248 5.10 -9.98 -1.80
N VAL A 249 4.07 -9.23 -1.37
CA VAL A 249 3.49 -9.39 -0.03
C VAL A 249 2.86 -10.78 0.12
N ALA A 250 2.07 -11.22 -0.87
CA ALA A 250 1.50 -12.57 -0.84
C ALA A 250 2.59 -13.67 -0.88
N ALA A 251 3.67 -13.47 -1.64
CA ALA A 251 4.82 -14.37 -1.65
C ALA A 251 5.52 -14.41 -0.30
N PHE A 252 5.66 -13.26 0.37
CA PHE A 252 6.20 -13.18 1.72
C PHE A 252 5.34 -13.98 2.70
N ASP A 253 4.01 -13.85 2.67
CA ASP A 253 3.12 -14.65 3.54
C ASP A 253 3.32 -16.15 3.33
N VAL A 254 3.41 -16.59 2.06
CA VAL A 254 3.62 -18.02 1.75
C VAL A 254 5.01 -18.48 2.19
N LEU A 255 6.05 -17.67 1.99
CA LEU A 255 7.39 -17.94 2.52
C LEU A 255 7.36 -18.06 4.04
N MET A 256 6.72 -17.14 4.76
CA MET A 256 6.61 -17.22 6.23
C MET A 256 5.96 -18.54 6.67
N LYS A 257 4.87 -18.96 6.03
CA LYS A 257 4.23 -20.25 6.32
C LYS A 257 5.16 -21.44 6.04
N ILE A 258 5.94 -21.38 4.95
CA ILE A 258 6.97 -22.39 4.64
C ILE A 258 8.01 -22.44 5.76
N TYR A 259 8.57 -21.30 6.16
CA TYR A 259 9.58 -21.20 7.24
C TYR A 259 9.04 -21.75 8.56
N THR A 260 7.85 -21.32 8.99
CA THR A 260 7.22 -21.82 10.22
C THR A 260 6.97 -23.34 10.15
N SER A 261 6.58 -23.87 8.98
CA SER A 261 6.43 -25.32 8.78
C SER A 261 7.74 -26.10 8.92
N CYS A 262 8.89 -25.45 8.71
CA CYS A 262 10.23 -25.99 8.94
C CYS A 262 10.73 -25.82 10.38
N GLY A 263 9.93 -25.20 11.27
CA GLY A 263 10.29 -25.01 12.68
C GLY A 263 10.95 -23.67 13.01
N TRP A 264 10.93 -22.70 12.09
CA TRP A 264 11.35 -21.33 12.39
C TRP A 264 10.32 -20.61 13.27
N SER A 265 10.79 -19.73 14.16
CA SER A 265 9.93 -18.88 14.99
C SER A 265 9.52 -17.60 14.27
N GLU A 266 8.30 -17.11 14.56
CA GLU A 266 7.79 -15.80 14.13
C GLU A 266 8.44 -14.62 14.86
#